data_AF-A0A8H5CF60-F1
#
_entry.id   AF-A0A8H5CF60-F1
#
_cell.length_a   1.000
_cell.length_b   1.000
_cell.length_c   1.000
_cell.angle_alpha   90.00
_cell.angle_beta   90.00
_cell.angle_gamma   90.00
#
_symmetry.space_group_name_H-M   'P 1'
#
loop_
_entity.id
_entity.type
_entity.pdbx_description
1 polymer ?
#
loop_
_entity_poly.entity_id
_entity_poly.type
_entity_poly.pdbx_seq_one_letter_code
_entity_poly.pdbx_strand_id
1 'polypeptide(L)'
;MSQHVLPLPVLKPQSKPLVPVVTGTTVTDSVPAVGVTNYPRPVVESVPAVGVTHYTLSDTDTTFMRAYASAIKNKFQLDVGDRYSMLISPVTQRGIAAGNLIPPEITNYLVYKLADSLQYSNNPSYTGGSAGSYIEQMRSYIDWVDLQHQVSAQNIDVLKPLNEALKLASDKYWDLVQTGSELYEKVKHLYPGLDFWQWAKLAYPLLEAANAAMKIATTEVYQAMQRFYGPNYAALSTYMNNLTSAKSPYDLPGYNQAAVADDVLIEAAISAANSGDPMANNNFADSIIRVPTYSMASYSNTVQGWIDAAKAGATRDVVITVDSDKGENTSWEEFGFPEVDPTLHGRAAVWSLFSAQVYNDKGELEPRRLDTRGLTETMSLRISMVGIAKFDILSGEWDLPDIKTLFPNRLPNAPDILDPKLARMVSLLVGYDVELRVKFSSALRGPQEGPDWSTQKVNQVDQIIKDVQENGGSLSVFGFRVPVQGTNDKSPEGAPGIPSAPGIPVKLPGSRPPGNSDGGASGRATLGSPLQRVDTKFENVNWSKEDGELVLTPTKGQVYPTILGAVAQRFQ
;
A
#
# COMPACT_ATOMS: atom_id res chain seq x y z
N MET A 1 50.34 -41.37 -11.95
CA MET A 1 50.50 -40.56 -10.73
C MET A 1 49.40 -40.98 -9.77
N SER A 2 49.78 -41.72 -8.73
CA SER A 2 48.88 -42.36 -7.77
C SER A 2 48.24 -41.35 -6.84
N GLN A 3 46.92 -41.40 -6.68
CA GLN A 3 46.21 -40.72 -5.60
C GLN A 3 45.79 -41.75 -4.55
N HIS A 4 46.27 -41.52 -3.33
CA HIS A 4 45.90 -42.26 -2.12
C HIS A 4 44.45 -41.94 -1.73
N VAL A 5 43.64 -42.98 -1.58
CA VAL A 5 42.31 -42.93 -0.95
C VAL A 5 42.43 -43.53 0.44
N LEU A 6 42.07 -42.77 1.47
CA LEU A 6 41.95 -43.25 2.86
C LEU A 6 40.57 -43.88 3.09
N PRO A 7 40.46 -45.00 3.85
CA PRO A 7 39.18 -45.66 4.09
C PRO A 7 38.40 -45.06 5.27
N LEU A 8 37.09 -44.88 5.08
CA LEU A 8 36.11 -44.57 6.13
C LEU A 8 35.66 -45.84 6.87
N PRO A 9 35.32 -45.77 8.18
CA PRO A 9 35.00 -46.94 9.00
C PRO A 9 33.60 -47.50 8.74
N VAL A 10 33.53 -48.82 8.71
CA VAL A 10 32.33 -49.67 8.58
C VAL A 10 31.59 -49.74 9.92
N LEU A 11 30.34 -49.26 9.97
CA LEU A 11 29.42 -49.55 11.08
C LEU A 11 28.55 -50.75 10.70
N LYS A 12 28.66 -51.83 11.49
CA LYS A 12 27.90 -53.08 11.36
C LYS A 12 26.49 -52.92 11.95
N PRO A 13 25.46 -53.54 11.36
CA PRO A 13 24.13 -53.61 11.94
C PRO A 13 24.07 -54.69 13.04
N GLN A 14 23.49 -54.35 14.19
CA GLN A 14 23.07 -55.36 15.17
C GLN A 14 21.54 -55.46 15.17
N SER A 15 21.06 -56.56 14.58
CA SER A 15 19.73 -57.11 14.79
C SER A 15 19.79 -58.18 15.88
N LYS A 16 18.82 -58.22 16.80
CA LYS A 16 18.36 -59.47 17.43
C LYS A 16 16.87 -59.39 17.82
N PRO A 17 16.15 -60.54 17.83
CA PRO A 17 14.68 -60.61 17.70
C PRO A 17 13.90 -60.90 19.00
N LEU A 18 12.57 -60.74 18.86
CA LEU A 18 11.33 -61.14 19.60
C LEU A 18 11.44 -62.27 20.67
N VAL A 19 10.55 -62.45 21.66
CA VAL A 19 9.08 -62.78 21.59
C VAL A 19 8.35 -62.59 22.99
N PRO A 20 7.09 -63.04 23.28
CA PRO A 20 5.93 -62.18 23.62
C PRO A 20 5.24 -62.47 24.99
N VAL A 21 4.22 -61.70 25.40
CA VAL A 21 3.08 -62.18 26.23
C VAL A 21 1.79 -61.40 25.91
N VAL A 22 0.68 -62.13 25.83
CA VAL A 22 -0.71 -61.74 25.51
C VAL A 22 -1.53 -61.51 26.79
N THR A 23 -2.49 -60.56 26.74
CA THR A 23 -3.89 -60.57 27.24
C THR A 23 -4.38 -59.11 27.18
N GLY A 24 -5.52 -58.69 26.62
CA GLY A 24 -6.77 -59.35 26.28
C GLY A 24 -7.91 -58.65 27.03
N THR A 25 -8.54 -57.62 26.46
CA THR A 25 -9.90 -57.18 26.84
C THR A 25 -10.55 -56.26 25.79
N THR A 26 -11.76 -56.64 25.42
CA THR A 26 -12.77 -55.93 24.62
C THR A 26 -13.24 -54.63 25.26
N VAL A 27 -13.36 -53.54 24.48
CA VAL A 27 -14.28 -52.42 24.76
C VAL A 27 -14.87 -51.90 23.44
N THR A 28 -16.17 -51.64 23.52
CA THR A 28 -17.17 -51.20 22.55
C THR A 28 -16.97 -49.81 21.95
N ASP A 29 -17.63 -49.58 20.82
CA ASP A 29 -17.89 -48.33 20.10
C ASP A 29 -17.89 -47.04 20.94
N SER A 30 -17.11 -46.06 20.49
CA SER A 30 -17.49 -44.65 20.38
C SER A 30 -16.33 -43.84 19.79
N VAL A 31 -16.61 -43.15 18.68
CA VAL A 31 -15.70 -42.16 18.08
C VAL A 31 -15.67 -40.93 18.99
N PRO A 32 -14.52 -40.50 19.54
CA PRO A 32 -14.45 -39.24 20.25
C PRO A 32 -14.27 -38.09 19.26
N ALA A 33 -15.13 -37.08 19.37
CA ALA A 33 -14.93 -35.78 18.78
C ALA A 33 -13.60 -35.19 19.30
N VAL A 34 -12.73 -34.80 18.37
CA VAL A 34 -11.48 -34.09 18.68
C VAL A 34 -11.83 -32.72 19.24
N GLY A 35 -11.70 -32.59 20.56
CA GLY A 35 -11.88 -31.35 21.29
C GLY A 35 -10.82 -30.32 20.91
N VAL A 36 -11.31 -29.14 20.56
CA VAL A 36 -10.51 -27.92 20.40
C VAL A 36 -9.92 -27.56 21.76
N THR A 37 -8.61 -27.68 21.92
CA THR A 37 -7.90 -27.16 23.09
C THR A 37 -7.89 -25.63 23.03
N ASN A 38 -8.68 -25.00 23.90
CA ASN A 38 -8.62 -23.57 24.19
C ASN A 38 -7.27 -23.21 24.79
N TYR A 39 -6.45 -22.46 24.04
CA TYR A 39 -5.35 -21.69 24.62
C TYR A 39 -5.91 -20.43 25.29
N PRO A 40 -5.57 -20.13 26.55
CA PRO A 40 -5.92 -18.85 27.16
C PRO A 40 -5.21 -17.72 26.41
N ARG A 41 -5.99 -16.80 25.84
CA ARG A 41 -5.46 -15.55 25.25
C ARG A 41 -4.80 -14.73 26.37
N PRO A 42 -3.61 -14.16 26.15
CA PRO A 42 -3.08 -13.15 27.06
C PRO A 42 -4.01 -11.94 27.04
N VAL A 43 -4.42 -11.50 28.23
CA VAL A 43 -5.13 -10.23 28.43
C VAL A 43 -4.15 -9.12 28.07
N VAL A 44 -4.34 -8.53 26.89
CA VAL A 44 -3.67 -7.28 26.53
C VAL A 44 -4.41 -6.19 27.29
N GLU A 45 -3.77 -5.64 28.34
CA GLU A 45 -4.23 -4.41 28.97
C GLU A 45 -4.34 -3.32 27.91
N SER A 46 -5.54 -2.78 27.76
CA SER A 46 -5.82 -1.68 26.84
C SER A 46 -5.02 -0.45 27.26
N VAL A 47 -4.01 -0.10 26.46
CA VAL A 47 -3.41 1.23 26.49
C VAL A 47 -4.54 2.24 26.22
N PRO A 48 -4.75 3.27 27.07
CA PRO A 48 -5.78 4.27 26.82
C PRO A 48 -5.48 4.96 25.48
N ALA A 49 -6.44 4.88 24.56
CA ALA A 49 -6.38 5.56 23.29
C ALA A 49 -6.20 7.07 23.56
N VAL A 50 -5.10 7.64 23.06
CA VAL A 50 -4.96 9.10 22.89
C VAL A 50 -6.21 9.56 22.12
N GLY A 51 -6.96 10.48 22.69
CA GLY A 51 -8.28 10.88 22.21
C GLY A 51 -8.27 11.26 20.72
N VAL A 52 -8.66 10.32 19.86
CA VAL A 52 -8.98 10.60 18.47
C VAL A 52 -10.30 11.34 18.48
N THR A 53 -10.27 12.66 18.28
CA THR A 53 -11.48 13.43 18.06
C THR A 53 -12.13 12.92 16.78
N HIS A 54 -13.29 12.29 16.91
CA HIS A 54 -14.09 11.87 15.76
C HIS A 54 -14.59 13.13 15.04
N TYR A 55 -14.09 13.36 13.82
CA TYR A 55 -14.51 14.47 12.98
C TYR A 55 -15.86 14.14 12.32
N THR A 56 -16.91 14.89 12.67
CA THR A 56 -18.18 14.90 11.94
C THR A 56 -18.02 15.78 10.70
N LEU A 57 -18.20 15.20 9.51
CA LEU A 57 -18.22 15.93 8.23
C LEU A 57 -19.49 16.79 8.15
N SER A 58 -19.38 17.97 7.55
CA SER A 58 -20.56 18.78 7.25
C SER A 58 -21.25 18.28 5.97
N ASP A 59 -22.56 18.52 5.84
CA ASP A 59 -23.31 18.22 4.62
C ASP A 59 -22.69 18.91 3.39
N THR A 60 -22.14 20.12 3.59
CA THR A 60 -21.48 20.89 2.52
C THR A 60 -20.18 20.23 2.07
N ASP A 61 -19.39 19.65 2.98
CA ASP A 61 -18.21 18.87 2.62
C ASP A 61 -18.63 17.72 1.69
N THR A 62 -19.64 16.94 2.10
CA THR A 62 -20.15 15.80 1.32
C THR A 62 -20.68 16.23 -0.04
N THR A 63 -21.47 17.30 -0.11
CA THR A 63 -21.97 17.87 -1.37
C THR A 63 -20.84 18.27 -2.29
N PHE A 64 -19.86 19.03 -1.81
CA PHE A 64 -18.74 19.41 -2.64
C PHE A 64 -17.93 18.20 -3.14
N MET A 65 -17.74 17.18 -2.31
CA MET A 65 -17.01 15.99 -2.72
C MET A 65 -17.72 15.20 -3.80
N ARG A 66 -19.07 15.14 -3.77
CA ARG A 66 -19.87 14.60 -4.87
C ARG A 66 -19.72 15.44 -6.13
N ALA A 67 -19.70 16.76 -6.01
CA ALA A 67 -19.42 17.66 -7.14
C ALA A 67 -18.02 17.41 -7.73
N TYR A 68 -17.00 17.26 -6.89
CA TYR A 68 -15.63 16.94 -7.30
C TYR A 68 -15.58 15.58 -8.01
N ALA A 69 -16.17 14.54 -7.42
CA ALA A 69 -16.28 13.22 -8.02
C ALA A 69 -16.97 13.27 -9.39
N SER A 70 -18.06 14.04 -9.50
CA SER A 70 -18.78 14.24 -10.77
C SER A 70 -17.90 14.91 -11.82
N ALA A 71 -17.17 15.96 -11.45
CA ALA A 71 -16.26 16.66 -12.36
C ALA A 71 -15.12 15.75 -12.86
N ILE A 72 -14.52 14.95 -11.98
CA ILE A 72 -13.49 13.98 -12.34
C ILE A 72 -14.07 12.87 -13.22
N LYS A 73 -15.21 12.25 -12.84
CA LYS A 73 -15.90 11.21 -13.63
C LYS A 73 -16.17 11.68 -15.06
N ASN A 74 -16.71 12.89 -15.20
CA ASN A 74 -17.02 13.49 -16.50
C ASN A 74 -15.75 13.79 -17.31
N LYS A 75 -14.70 14.31 -16.68
CA LYS A 75 -13.43 14.62 -17.35
C LYS A 75 -12.78 13.37 -17.96
N PHE A 76 -12.81 12.26 -17.22
CA PHE A 76 -12.23 10.99 -17.64
C PHE A 76 -13.22 10.06 -18.37
N GLN A 77 -14.48 10.50 -18.54
CA GLN A 77 -15.55 9.73 -19.18
C GLN A 77 -15.70 8.32 -18.57
N LEU A 78 -15.70 8.26 -17.24
CA LEU A 78 -15.70 6.99 -16.53
C LEU A 78 -17.10 6.40 -16.44
N ASP A 79 -17.21 5.12 -16.82
CA ASP A 79 -18.34 4.26 -16.51
C ASP A 79 -17.91 3.25 -15.45
N VAL A 80 -18.52 3.33 -14.27
CA VAL A 80 -18.20 2.46 -13.13
C VAL A 80 -19.13 1.25 -13.03
N GLY A 81 -20.34 1.32 -13.60
CA GLY A 81 -21.37 0.28 -13.50
C GLY A 81 -21.48 -0.38 -12.11
N ASP A 82 -21.84 -1.68 -12.12
CA ASP A 82 -22.02 -2.47 -10.88
C ASP A 82 -20.73 -3.15 -10.39
N ARG A 83 -19.66 -3.12 -11.19
CA ARG A 83 -18.40 -3.83 -10.91
C ARG A 83 -17.31 -2.94 -10.38
N TYR A 84 -17.31 -1.66 -10.76
CA TYR A 84 -16.27 -0.73 -10.38
C TYR A 84 -16.81 0.32 -9.42
N SER A 85 -15.89 1.00 -8.77
CA SER A 85 -16.14 2.20 -8.00
C SER A 85 -15.05 3.23 -8.29
N MET A 86 -15.40 4.51 -8.22
CA MET A 86 -14.48 5.61 -8.45
C MET A 86 -14.11 6.27 -7.12
N LEU A 87 -12.89 6.02 -6.67
CA LEU A 87 -12.33 6.64 -5.49
C LEU A 87 -11.87 8.06 -5.83
N ILE A 88 -12.25 9.04 -5.02
CA ILE A 88 -11.70 10.39 -5.10
C ILE A 88 -10.42 10.49 -4.27
N SER A 89 -9.49 11.31 -4.72
CA SER A 89 -8.25 11.62 -3.99
C SER A 89 -8.19 13.12 -3.70
N PRO A 90 -7.53 13.58 -2.62
CA PRO A 90 -7.26 14.99 -2.48
C PRO A 90 -6.41 15.40 -3.66
N VAL A 91 -6.68 16.56 -4.25
CA VAL A 91 -5.98 17.12 -5.42
C VAL A 91 -4.49 17.46 -5.16
N THR A 92 -3.96 17.06 -4.01
CA THR A 92 -2.57 17.20 -3.59
C THR A 92 -1.92 15.85 -3.33
N GLN A 93 -2.68 14.75 -3.42
CA GLN A 93 -2.15 13.42 -3.20
C GLN A 93 -1.11 13.13 -4.26
N ARG A 94 0.10 12.89 -3.75
CA ARG A 94 1.23 12.56 -4.58
C ARG A 94 0.99 11.24 -5.30
N GLY A 95 1.24 11.27 -6.61
CA GLY A 95 1.24 10.10 -7.48
C GLY A 95 2.56 9.35 -7.46
N ILE A 96 2.69 8.43 -8.41
CA ILE A 96 3.85 7.56 -8.54
C ILE A 96 4.98 8.36 -9.21
N ALA A 97 6.13 8.47 -8.56
CA ALA A 97 7.29 9.12 -9.15
C ALA A 97 7.76 8.35 -10.39
N ALA A 98 8.03 9.07 -11.48
CA ALA A 98 8.46 8.51 -12.75
C ALA A 98 9.23 9.54 -13.59
N GLY A 99 9.76 9.10 -14.72
CA GLY A 99 10.57 9.91 -15.64
C GLY A 99 12.02 9.43 -15.69
N ASN A 100 12.81 10.02 -16.58
CA ASN A 100 14.16 9.57 -16.92
C ASN A 100 15.16 9.67 -15.76
N LEU A 101 14.88 10.51 -14.75
CA LEU A 101 15.72 10.68 -13.57
C LEU A 101 15.29 9.79 -12.39
N ILE A 102 14.18 9.06 -12.52
CA ILE A 102 13.70 8.13 -11.50
C ILE A 102 14.04 6.70 -11.94
N PRO A 103 14.84 5.95 -11.15
CA PRO A 103 15.09 4.54 -11.39
C PRO A 103 13.78 3.74 -11.53
N PRO A 104 13.66 2.83 -12.51
CA PRO A 104 12.45 2.06 -12.72
C PRO A 104 12.06 1.20 -11.50
N GLU A 105 13.03 0.75 -10.70
CA GLU A 105 12.81 -0.03 -9.49
C GLU A 105 12.02 0.77 -8.43
N ILE A 106 12.20 2.10 -8.37
CA ILE A 106 11.41 2.96 -7.48
C ILE A 106 9.98 3.05 -8.00
N THR A 107 9.80 3.32 -9.30
CA THR A 107 8.46 3.35 -9.91
C THR A 107 7.75 2.01 -9.71
N ASN A 108 8.42 0.88 -9.95
CA ASN A 108 7.88 -0.47 -9.75
C ASN A 108 7.39 -0.70 -8.32
N TYR A 109 8.18 -0.27 -7.32
CA TYR A 109 7.79 -0.39 -5.92
C TYR A 109 6.53 0.43 -5.61
N LEU A 110 6.47 1.67 -6.09
CA LEU A 110 5.33 2.56 -5.86
C LEU A 110 4.07 2.07 -6.59
N VAL A 111 4.20 1.53 -7.81
CA VAL A 111 3.11 0.86 -8.53
C VAL A 111 2.60 -0.34 -7.73
N TYR A 112 3.50 -1.22 -7.27
CA TYR A 112 3.16 -2.38 -6.45
C TYR A 112 2.41 -1.96 -5.17
N LYS A 113 2.98 -1.02 -4.41
CA LYS A 113 2.39 -0.52 -3.15
C LYS A 113 0.98 0.04 -3.38
N LEU A 114 0.75 0.73 -4.49
CA LEU A 114 -0.57 1.27 -4.83
C LEU A 114 -1.55 0.20 -5.32
N ALA A 115 -1.10 -0.70 -6.19
CA ALA A 115 -1.95 -1.67 -6.88
C ALA A 115 -2.34 -2.87 -6.00
N ASP A 116 -1.43 -3.34 -5.16
CA ASP A 116 -1.67 -4.45 -4.23
C ASP A 116 -2.49 -4.02 -3.01
N SER A 117 -2.52 -2.73 -2.72
CA SER A 117 -3.25 -2.13 -1.62
C SER A 117 -4.77 -2.10 -1.84
N LEU A 118 -5.50 -2.94 -1.09
CA LEU A 118 -6.95 -2.98 -1.13
C LEU A 118 -7.60 -1.76 -0.49
N GLN A 119 -8.72 -1.36 -1.07
CA GLN A 119 -9.57 -0.26 -0.63
C GLN A 119 -10.87 -0.80 -0.05
N TYR A 120 -11.53 -0.03 0.79
CA TYR A 120 -12.88 -0.35 1.24
C TYR A 120 -13.90 0.11 0.20
N SER A 121 -14.78 -0.80 -0.24
CA SER A 121 -15.80 -0.53 -1.27
C SER A 121 -16.95 0.36 -0.77
N ASN A 122 -16.97 0.69 0.52
CA ASN A 122 -17.90 1.64 1.12
C ASN A 122 -17.24 2.97 1.51
N ASN A 123 -15.99 3.20 1.12
CA ASN A 123 -15.30 4.46 1.36
C ASN A 123 -14.97 5.12 0.02
N PRO A 124 -15.61 6.26 -0.32
CA PRO A 124 -15.35 6.95 -1.58
C PRO A 124 -13.97 7.61 -1.65
N SER A 125 -13.28 7.75 -0.52
CA SER A 125 -11.95 8.37 -0.49
C SER A 125 -10.85 7.33 -0.67
N TYR A 126 -9.90 7.65 -1.55
CA TYR A 126 -8.66 6.90 -1.69
C TYR A 126 -7.83 6.99 -0.41
N THR A 127 -7.52 5.85 0.21
CA THR A 127 -6.79 5.80 1.50
C THR A 127 -5.35 5.33 1.36
N GLY A 128 -4.87 5.07 0.16
CA GLY A 128 -3.53 4.55 -0.05
C GLY A 128 -3.31 3.12 0.43
N GLY A 129 -4.37 2.37 0.79
CA GLY A 129 -4.27 0.93 1.09
C GLY A 129 -4.53 0.48 2.51
N SER A 130 -5.65 0.90 3.11
CA SER A 130 -5.97 0.55 4.50
C SER A 130 -6.56 -0.86 4.68
N ALA A 131 -6.94 -1.56 3.60
CA ALA A 131 -7.73 -2.79 3.70
C ALA A 131 -6.91 -4.09 3.47
N GLY A 132 -5.59 -3.99 3.48
CA GLY A 132 -4.66 -5.12 3.33
C GLY A 132 -4.15 -5.31 1.90
N SER A 133 -3.48 -6.43 1.67
CA SER A 133 -2.84 -6.79 0.41
C SER A 133 -3.71 -7.72 -0.43
N TYR A 134 -3.84 -7.43 -1.73
CA TYR A 134 -4.59 -8.25 -2.66
C TYR A 134 -3.94 -9.62 -2.85
N ILE A 135 -2.63 -9.68 -3.06
CA ILE A 135 -1.94 -10.96 -3.26
C ILE A 135 -2.04 -11.86 -2.01
N GLU A 136 -2.01 -11.28 -0.80
CA GLU A 136 -2.22 -12.03 0.43
C GLU A 136 -3.67 -12.53 0.56
N GLN A 137 -4.66 -11.72 0.18
CA GLN A 137 -6.06 -12.16 0.15
C GLN A 137 -6.27 -13.28 -0.89
N MET A 138 -5.64 -13.20 -2.06
CA MET A 138 -5.67 -14.26 -3.07
C MET A 138 -5.05 -15.56 -2.55
N ARG A 139 -3.89 -15.46 -1.86
CA ARG A 139 -3.25 -16.62 -1.24
C ARG A 139 -4.14 -17.25 -0.19
N SER A 140 -4.66 -16.43 0.72
CA SER A 140 -5.61 -16.84 1.74
C SER A 140 -6.83 -17.49 1.10
N TYR A 141 -7.34 -16.96 -0.01
CA TYR A 141 -8.46 -17.57 -0.73
C TYR A 141 -8.08 -18.99 -1.15
N ILE A 142 -6.98 -19.19 -1.85
CA ILE A 142 -6.56 -20.52 -2.33
C ILE A 142 -6.44 -21.55 -1.19
N ASP A 143 -5.93 -21.14 -0.03
CA ASP A 143 -5.72 -22.04 1.13
C ASP A 143 -7.05 -22.61 1.70
N TRP A 144 -8.20 -22.02 1.36
CA TRP A 144 -9.53 -22.40 1.85
C TRP A 144 -10.46 -22.96 0.77
N VAL A 145 -9.97 -23.17 -0.46
CA VAL A 145 -10.75 -23.78 -1.54
C VAL A 145 -11.11 -25.22 -1.20
N ASP A 146 -12.39 -25.57 -1.33
CA ASP A 146 -12.85 -26.95 -1.27
C ASP A 146 -12.98 -27.52 -2.68
N LEU A 147 -12.20 -28.55 -2.97
CA LEU A 147 -12.22 -29.24 -4.26
C LEU A 147 -13.35 -30.29 -4.36
N GLN A 148 -14.24 -30.38 -3.35
CA GLN A 148 -15.47 -31.18 -3.30
C GLN A 148 -15.32 -32.70 -3.47
N HIS A 149 -14.10 -33.21 -3.52
CA HIS A 149 -13.86 -34.65 -3.54
C HIS A 149 -13.69 -35.13 -2.10
N GLN A 150 -14.57 -36.04 -1.67
CA GLN A 150 -14.40 -36.74 -0.40
C GLN A 150 -13.08 -37.53 -0.46
N VAL A 151 -12.05 -36.97 0.15
CA VAL A 151 -10.81 -37.70 0.42
C VAL A 151 -11.21 -38.82 1.38
N SER A 152 -11.16 -40.06 0.89
CA SER A 152 -11.36 -41.22 1.75
C SER A 152 -10.34 -41.18 2.90
N ALA A 153 -10.66 -41.75 4.06
CA ALA A 153 -9.70 -41.87 5.16
C ALA A 153 -8.37 -42.51 4.69
N GLN A 154 -8.45 -43.45 3.74
CA GLN A 154 -7.30 -44.08 3.08
C GLN A 154 -6.43 -43.08 2.32
N ASN A 155 -7.03 -42.11 1.62
CA ASN A 155 -6.27 -41.07 0.91
C ASN A 155 -5.59 -40.10 1.90
N ILE A 156 -6.21 -39.81 3.05
CA ILE A 156 -5.59 -39.02 4.13
C ILE A 156 -4.37 -39.75 4.71
N ASP A 157 -4.49 -41.06 4.94
CA ASP A 157 -3.40 -41.90 5.44
C ASP A 157 -2.21 -41.95 4.46
N VAL A 158 -2.46 -41.83 3.16
CA VAL A 158 -1.40 -41.71 2.13
C VAL A 158 -0.77 -40.31 2.12
N LEU A 159 -1.55 -39.25 2.29
CA LEU A 159 -1.02 -37.87 2.28
C LEU A 159 -0.15 -37.56 3.49
N LYS A 160 -0.47 -38.12 4.66
CA LYS A 160 0.26 -37.85 5.91
C LYS A 160 1.78 -38.09 5.79
N PRO A 161 2.27 -39.29 5.43
CA PRO A 161 3.71 -39.53 5.32
C PRO A 161 4.36 -38.71 4.20
N LEU A 162 3.63 -38.40 3.11
CA LEU A 162 4.15 -37.55 2.04
C LEU A 162 4.35 -36.10 2.51
N ASN A 163 3.40 -35.56 3.28
CA ASN A 163 3.51 -34.23 3.88
C ASN A 163 4.62 -34.18 4.94
N GLU A 164 4.80 -35.23 5.74
CA GLU A 164 5.92 -35.34 6.69
C GLU A 164 7.27 -35.36 5.96
N ALA A 165 7.39 -36.12 4.85
CA ALA A 165 8.58 -36.15 4.02
C ALA A 165 8.88 -34.79 3.36
N LEU A 166 7.85 -34.11 2.84
CA LEU A 166 7.97 -32.77 2.29
C LEU A 166 8.43 -31.77 3.34
N LYS A 167 7.83 -31.79 4.53
CA LYS A 167 8.23 -30.91 5.64
C LYS A 167 9.70 -31.13 5.99
N LEU A 168 10.11 -32.38 6.21
CA LEU A 168 11.50 -32.71 6.54
C LEU A 168 12.49 -32.24 5.45
N ALA A 169 12.14 -32.43 4.18
CA ALA A 169 12.96 -31.99 3.06
C ALA A 169 13.05 -30.46 2.97
N SER A 170 11.94 -29.76 3.22
CA SER A 170 11.86 -28.29 3.26
C SER A 170 12.67 -27.72 4.43
N ASP A 171 12.50 -28.24 5.64
CA ASP A 171 13.24 -27.81 6.84
C ASP A 171 14.76 -27.96 6.59
N LYS A 172 15.18 -29.12 6.07
CA LYS A 172 16.59 -29.35 5.71
C LYS A 172 17.10 -28.39 4.63
N TYR A 173 16.29 -28.06 3.62
CA TYR A 173 16.67 -27.10 2.59
C TYR A 173 16.89 -25.72 3.21
N TRP A 174 15.97 -25.23 4.04
CA TRP A 174 16.08 -23.91 4.66
C TRP A 174 17.21 -23.82 5.69
N ASP A 175 17.46 -24.87 6.47
CA ASP A 175 18.63 -24.95 7.36
C ASP A 175 19.93 -24.81 6.56
N LEU A 176 20.00 -25.43 5.37
CA LEU A 176 21.15 -25.32 4.49
C LEU A 176 21.23 -23.95 3.81
N VAL A 177 20.11 -23.31 3.45
CA VAL A 177 20.10 -21.93 2.96
C VAL A 177 20.69 -20.99 4.01
N GLN A 178 20.24 -21.10 5.26
CA GLN A 178 20.75 -20.28 6.36
C GLN A 178 22.25 -20.52 6.59
N THR A 179 22.64 -21.79 6.76
CA THR A 179 24.05 -22.18 6.97
C THR A 179 24.92 -21.72 5.79
N GLY A 180 24.43 -21.88 4.56
CA GLY A 180 25.10 -21.46 3.35
C GLY A 180 25.27 -19.95 3.28
N SER A 181 24.24 -19.18 3.63
CA SER A 181 24.28 -17.71 3.64
C SER A 181 25.32 -17.20 4.65
N GLU A 182 25.33 -17.77 5.85
CA GLU A 182 26.34 -17.46 6.88
C GLU A 182 27.77 -17.81 6.44
N LEU A 183 27.93 -18.91 5.70
CA LEU A 183 29.23 -19.28 5.12
C LEU A 183 29.63 -18.33 3.99
N TYR A 184 28.68 -17.98 3.11
CA TYR A 184 28.89 -17.06 2.00
C TYR A 184 29.35 -15.69 2.48
N GLU A 185 28.71 -15.12 3.50
CA GLU A 185 29.12 -13.84 4.08
C GLU A 185 30.60 -13.83 4.54
N LYS A 186 31.11 -14.97 5.01
CA LYS A 186 32.52 -15.12 5.42
C LYS A 186 33.46 -15.21 4.22
N VAL A 187 33.00 -15.73 3.08
CA VAL A 187 33.84 -16.01 1.91
C VAL A 187 33.56 -15.14 0.68
N LYS A 188 32.55 -14.25 0.71
CA LYS A 188 32.13 -13.45 -0.44
C LYS A 188 33.23 -12.60 -1.06
N HIS A 189 34.19 -12.17 -0.24
CA HIS A 189 35.39 -11.45 -0.70
C HIS A 189 36.31 -12.29 -1.62
N LEU A 190 36.23 -13.62 -1.55
CA LEU A 190 36.96 -14.55 -2.42
C LEU A 190 36.24 -14.83 -3.75
N TYR A 191 34.97 -14.45 -3.84
CA TYR A 191 34.11 -14.68 -5.00
C TYR A 191 33.49 -13.35 -5.48
N PRO A 192 34.32 -12.36 -5.84
CA PRO A 192 33.82 -11.04 -6.22
C PRO A 192 32.90 -11.14 -7.43
N GLY A 193 31.75 -10.47 -7.36
CA GLY A 193 30.76 -10.41 -8.44
C GLY A 193 29.79 -11.59 -8.50
N LEU A 194 29.92 -12.58 -7.60
CA LEU A 194 28.86 -13.56 -7.40
C LEU A 194 27.87 -13.07 -6.35
N ASP A 195 26.61 -13.46 -6.47
CA ASP A 195 25.67 -13.46 -5.35
C ASP A 195 25.71 -14.79 -4.58
N PHE A 196 24.98 -14.86 -3.46
CA PHE A 196 24.91 -16.08 -2.64
C PHE A 196 24.50 -17.32 -3.45
N TRP A 197 23.52 -17.20 -4.34
CA TRP A 197 22.95 -18.32 -5.07
C TRP A 197 23.89 -18.82 -6.17
N GLN A 198 24.54 -17.89 -6.88
CA GLN A 198 25.57 -18.19 -7.86
C GLN A 198 26.77 -18.88 -7.19
N TRP A 199 27.21 -18.38 -6.03
CA TRP A 199 28.25 -19.01 -5.25
C TRP A 199 27.84 -20.41 -4.76
N ALA A 200 26.63 -20.55 -4.21
CA ALA A 200 26.16 -21.81 -3.64
C ALA A 200 26.10 -22.92 -4.69
N LYS A 201 25.73 -22.58 -5.93
CA LYS A 201 25.76 -23.50 -7.07
C LYS A 201 27.16 -24.05 -7.37
N LEU A 202 28.21 -23.25 -7.14
CA LEU A 202 29.60 -23.62 -7.41
C LEU A 202 30.29 -24.30 -6.22
N ALA A 203 30.03 -23.82 -5.01
CA ALA A 203 30.81 -24.12 -3.81
C ALA A 203 30.03 -24.83 -2.70
N TYR A 204 28.70 -24.99 -2.84
CA TYR A 204 27.85 -25.57 -1.79
C TYR A 204 26.86 -26.62 -2.35
N PRO A 205 27.35 -27.75 -2.90
CA PRO A 205 26.54 -28.74 -3.60
C PRO A 205 25.46 -29.42 -2.73
N LEU A 206 25.60 -29.37 -1.39
CA LEU A 206 24.58 -29.87 -0.46
C LEU A 206 23.26 -29.11 -0.58
N LEU A 207 23.30 -27.81 -0.89
CA LEU A 207 22.10 -27.01 -1.09
C LEU A 207 21.32 -27.46 -2.33
N GLU A 208 22.03 -27.75 -3.42
CA GLU A 208 21.38 -28.25 -4.65
C GLU A 208 20.79 -29.65 -4.44
N ALA A 209 21.50 -30.54 -3.72
CA ALA A 209 20.97 -31.85 -3.36
C ALA A 209 19.70 -31.76 -2.47
N ALA A 210 19.68 -30.83 -1.51
CA ALA A 210 18.50 -30.60 -0.67
C ALA A 210 17.33 -29.98 -1.45
N ASN A 211 17.61 -29.04 -2.37
CA ASN A 211 16.63 -28.48 -3.29
C ASN A 211 15.99 -29.58 -4.15
N ALA A 212 16.80 -30.50 -4.69
CA ALA A 212 16.32 -31.64 -5.46
C ALA A 212 15.42 -32.58 -4.63
N ALA A 213 15.83 -32.91 -3.39
CA ALA A 213 15.02 -33.72 -2.48
C ALA A 213 13.67 -33.06 -2.14
N MET A 214 13.67 -31.75 -1.87
CA MET A 214 12.46 -30.97 -1.64
C MET A 214 11.53 -30.98 -2.85
N LYS A 215 12.07 -30.79 -4.07
CA LYS A 215 11.30 -30.86 -5.32
C LYS A 215 10.68 -32.24 -5.56
N ILE A 216 11.40 -33.32 -5.26
CA ILE A 216 10.87 -34.69 -5.35
C ILE A 216 9.70 -34.87 -4.38
N ALA A 217 9.87 -34.53 -3.11
CA ALA A 217 8.81 -34.67 -2.11
C ALA A 217 7.58 -33.80 -2.45
N THR A 218 7.81 -32.60 -2.99
CA THR A 218 6.73 -31.72 -3.49
C THR A 218 5.98 -32.37 -4.65
N THR A 219 6.71 -33.00 -5.59
CA THR A 219 6.12 -33.70 -6.74
C THR A 219 5.28 -34.90 -6.30
N GLU A 220 5.72 -35.66 -5.30
CA GLU A 220 4.97 -36.81 -4.78
C GLU A 220 3.66 -36.37 -4.10
N VAL A 221 3.71 -35.33 -3.27
CA VAL A 221 2.51 -34.71 -2.68
C VAL A 221 1.58 -34.22 -3.80
N TYR A 222 2.10 -33.51 -4.79
CA TYR A 222 1.32 -33.01 -5.92
C TYR A 222 0.64 -34.14 -6.69
N GLN A 223 1.36 -35.21 -7.03
CA GLN A 223 0.79 -36.36 -7.76
C GLN A 223 -0.29 -37.07 -6.95
N ALA A 224 -0.10 -37.23 -5.63
CA ALA A 224 -1.11 -37.80 -4.75
C ALA A 224 -2.37 -36.92 -4.72
N MET A 225 -2.20 -35.61 -4.51
CA MET A 225 -3.30 -34.65 -4.51
C MET A 225 -4.03 -34.60 -5.86
N GLN A 226 -3.32 -34.61 -6.99
CA GLN A 226 -3.93 -34.66 -8.32
C GLN A 226 -4.74 -35.95 -8.53
N ARG A 227 -4.29 -37.09 -8.01
CA ARG A 227 -5.05 -38.34 -8.05
C ARG A 227 -6.32 -38.28 -7.21
N PHE A 228 -6.29 -37.59 -6.06
CA PHE A 228 -7.41 -37.54 -5.12
C PHE A 228 -8.45 -36.48 -5.46
N TYR A 229 -8.01 -35.34 -5.99
CA TYR A 229 -8.86 -34.18 -6.24
C TYR A 229 -9.05 -33.86 -7.74
N GLY A 230 -8.39 -34.62 -8.62
CA GLY A 230 -8.57 -34.53 -10.06
C GLY A 230 -8.02 -33.25 -10.70
N PRO A 231 -8.50 -32.89 -11.90
CA PRO A 231 -8.04 -31.73 -12.67
C PRO A 231 -8.14 -30.38 -11.94
N ASN A 232 -9.10 -30.23 -11.03
CA ASN A 232 -9.28 -28.99 -10.27
C ASN A 232 -8.10 -28.70 -9.35
N TYR A 233 -7.43 -29.73 -8.83
CA TYR A 233 -6.19 -29.55 -8.05
C TYR A 233 -5.02 -29.10 -8.92
N ALA A 234 -4.91 -29.60 -10.15
CA ALA A 234 -3.86 -29.16 -11.06
C ALA A 234 -3.97 -27.66 -11.38
N ALA A 235 -5.20 -27.18 -11.59
CA ALA A 235 -5.47 -25.74 -11.73
C ALA A 235 -5.10 -24.98 -10.44
N LEU A 236 -5.62 -25.39 -9.28
CA LEU A 236 -5.37 -24.74 -7.99
C LEU A 236 -3.87 -24.66 -7.67
N SER A 237 -3.13 -25.74 -7.91
CA SER A 237 -1.69 -25.80 -7.67
C SER A 237 -0.91 -24.91 -8.65
N THR A 238 -1.36 -24.78 -9.91
CA THR A 238 -0.75 -23.84 -10.86
C THR A 238 -0.86 -22.42 -10.32
N TYR A 239 -2.03 -22.03 -9.81
CA TYR A 239 -2.23 -20.72 -9.21
C TYR A 239 -1.44 -20.53 -7.91
N MET A 240 -1.35 -21.56 -7.08
CA MET A 240 -0.51 -21.52 -5.90
C MET A 240 0.97 -21.30 -6.25
N ASN A 241 1.46 -21.93 -7.32
CA ASN A 241 2.82 -21.74 -7.83
C ASN A 241 3.01 -20.34 -8.43
N ASN A 242 2.01 -19.80 -9.13
CA ASN A 242 2.01 -18.45 -9.67
C ASN A 242 2.14 -17.40 -8.55
N LEU A 243 1.35 -17.49 -7.48
CA LEU A 243 1.45 -16.61 -6.31
C LEU A 243 2.80 -16.76 -5.59
N THR A 244 3.29 -17.99 -5.47
CA THR A 244 4.61 -18.26 -4.86
C THR A 244 5.73 -17.64 -5.70
N SER A 245 5.61 -17.69 -7.03
CA SER A 245 6.56 -17.09 -7.97
C SER A 245 6.56 -15.57 -7.86
N ALA A 246 5.41 -14.93 -7.70
CA ALA A 246 5.31 -13.48 -7.50
C ALA A 246 5.99 -12.99 -6.22
N LYS A 247 6.04 -13.84 -5.19
CA LYS A 247 6.70 -13.55 -3.90
C LYS A 247 8.12 -14.12 -3.81
N SER A 248 8.60 -14.74 -4.89
CA SER A 248 9.93 -15.34 -4.94
C SER A 248 11.02 -14.26 -4.81
N PRO A 249 12.13 -14.53 -4.10
CA PRO A 249 13.28 -13.62 -4.08
C PRO A 249 14.09 -13.64 -5.39
N TYR A 250 13.78 -14.55 -6.33
CA TYR A 250 14.46 -14.69 -7.61
C TYR A 250 13.76 -13.93 -8.73
N ASP A 251 14.52 -13.53 -9.75
CA ASP A 251 13.96 -13.01 -11.00
C ASP A 251 13.09 -14.04 -11.72
N LEU A 252 11.78 -13.78 -11.77
CA LEU A 252 10.81 -14.55 -12.52
C LEU A 252 9.99 -13.59 -13.40
N PRO A 253 10.44 -13.31 -14.64
CA PRO A 253 9.76 -12.42 -15.57
C PRO A 253 8.28 -12.79 -15.70
N GLY A 254 7.42 -11.77 -15.68
CA GLY A 254 5.96 -11.95 -15.70
C GLY A 254 5.35 -12.15 -14.31
N TYR A 255 6.08 -12.68 -13.33
CA TYR A 255 5.58 -12.94 -11.98
C TYR A 255 6.02 -11.89 -10.95
N ASN A 256 7.30 -11.53 -10.96
CA ASN A 256 7.85 -10.53 -10.07
C ASN A 256 8.77 -9.54 -10.81
N GLN A 257 9.10 -8.45 -10.13
CA GLN A 257 9.95 -7.39 -10.66
C GLN A 257 10.87 -6.80 -9.58
N ALA A 258 12.00 -6.24 -10.01
CA ALA A 258 12.92 -5.50 -9.15
C ALA A 258 12.23 -4.24 -8.61
N ALA A 259 12.42 -3.98 -7.31
CA ALA A 259 11.87 -2.83 -6.62
C ALA A 259 12.81 -2.34 -5.52
N VAL A 260 12.81 -1.04 -5.22
CA VAL A 260 13.52 -0.47 -4.06
C VAL A 260 12.51 -0.23 -2.96
N ALA A 261 12.62 -0.93 -1.84
CA ALA A 261 11.73 -0.81 -0.68
C ALA A 261 12.39 -0.06 0.49
N ASP A 262 12.96 1.10 0.19
CA ASP A 262 13.63 1.97 1.16
C ASP A 262 13.11 3.40 0.99
N ASP A 263 12.23 3.81 1.90
CA ASP A 263 11.57 5.11 1.85
C ASP A 263 12.56 6.28 1.87
N VAL A 264 13.72 6.13 2.53
CA VAL A 264 14.76 7.19 2.59
C VAL A 264 15.44 7.33 1.23
N LEU A 265 15.80 6.21 0.59
CA LEU A 265 16.38 6.21 -0.75
C LEU A 265 15.38 6.68 -1.81
N ILE A 266 14.10 6.31 -1.68
CA ILE A 266 13.02 6.77 -2.55
C ILE A 266 12.91 8.30 -2.47
N GLU A 267 12.78 8.87 -1.27
CA GLU A 267 12.68 10.31 -1.09
C GLU A 267 13.95 11.06 -1.55
N ALA A 268 15.14 10.50 -1.31
CA ALA A 268 16.38 11.05 -1.84
C ALA A 268 16.41 11.07 -3.38
N ALA A 269 15.96 9.98 -4.03
CA ALA A 269 15.88 9.87 -5.48
C ALA A 269 14.96 10.92 -6.07
N ILE A 270 13.78 11.07 -5.48
CA ILE A 270 12.80 12.07 -5.84
C ILE A 270 13.36 13.48 -5.67
N SER A 271 14.02 13.76 -4.54
CA SER A 271 14.58 15.08 -4.27
C SER A 271 15.65 15.45 -5.28
N ALA A 272 16.56 14.54 -5.62
CA ALA A 272 17.59 14.76 -6.63
C ALA A 272 16.97 14.98 -8.02
N ALA A 273 16.02 14.14 -8.40
CA ALA A 273 15.33 14.24 -9.68
C ALA A 273 14.54 15.56 -9.82
N ASN A 274 13.92 16.06 -8.74
CA ASN A 274 13.30 17.40 -8.71
C ASN A 274 14.32 18.53 -8.91
N SER A 275 15.56 18.36 -8.46
CA SER A 275 16.65 19.32 -8.72
C SER A 275 17.27 19.18 -10.12
N GLY A 276 16.79 18.24 -10.93
CA GLY A 276 17.34 17.94 -12.27
C GLY A 276 18.63 17.13 -12.25
N ASP A 277 19.03 16.61 -11.09
CA ASP A 277 20.23 15.79 -10.92
C ASP A 277 19.82 14.30 -10.94
N PRO A 278 20.31 13.47 -11.88
CA PRO A 278 20.20 12.03 -11.73
C PRO A 278 20.98 11.64 -10.48
N MET A 279 20.35 11.00 -9.48
CA MET A 279 21.08 10.59 -8.28
C MET A 279 22.39 9.88 -8.67
N ALA A 280 23.52 10.52 -8.37
CA ALA A 280 24.82 10.01 -8.72
C ALA A 280 25.08 8.73 -7.91
N ASN A 281 24.96 7.57 -8.56
CA ASN A 281 25.55 6.30 -8.13
C ASN A 281 25.28 5.87 -6.69
N ASN A 282 24.07 6.08 -6.16
CA ASN A 282 23.67 5.30 -4.99
C ASN A 282 23.44 3.88 -5.48
N ASN A 283 24.29 2.96 -5.03
CA ASN A 283 24.14 1.55 -5.33
C ASN A 283 22.85 1.05 -4.68
N PHE A 284 21.75 1.01 -5.42
CA PHE A 284 20.50 0.43 -4.95
C PHE A 284 20.61 -1.08 -4.71
N ALA A 285 21.70 -1.73 -5.11
CA ALA A 285 21.83 -3.19 -5.05
C ALA A 285 21.49 -3.77 -3.68
N ASP A 286 21.86 -3.09 -2.59
CA ASP A 286 21.59 -3.56 -1.22
C ASP A 286 20.12 -3.37 -0.80
N SER A 287 19.35 -2.55 -1.52
CA SER A 287 17.95 -2.23 -1.25
C SER A 287 16.98 -2.78 -2.32
N ILE A 288 17.50 -3.49 -3.34
CA ILE A 288 16.68 -4.15 -4.35
C ILE A 288 16.04 -5.39 -3.74
N ILE A 289 14.71 -5.43 -3.78
CA ILE A 289 13.88 -6.59 -3.45
C ILE A 289 13.07 -7.03 -4.67
N ARG A 290 12.45 -8.21 -4.57
CA ARG A 290 11.43 -8.66 -5.52
C ARG A 290 10.05 -8.38 -4.97
N VAL A 291 9.21 -7.79 -5.80
CA VAL A 291 7.78 -7.60 -5.54
C VAL A 291 6.96 -8.19 -6.68
N PRO A 292 5.70 -8.59 -6.44
CA PRO A 292 4.78 -8.98 -7.50
C PRO A 292 4.75 -7.97 -8.66
N THR A 293 4.73 -8.48 -9.89
CA THR A 293 4.69 -7.63 -11.07
C THR A 293 3.35 -6.92 -11.16
N TYR A 294 3.41 -5.60 -11.22
CA TYR A 294 2.31 -4.73 -11.63
C TYR A 294 2.85 -3.70 -12.62
N SER A 295 2.04 -3.34 -13.61
CA SER A 295 2.44 -2.40 -14.66
C SER A 295 1.36 -1.39 -14.98
N MET A 296 1.79 -0.21 -15.43
CA MET A 296 0.95 0.80 -16.06
C MET A 296 1.58 1.17 -17.40
N ALA A 297 1.02 0.66 -18.49
CA ALA A 297 1.58 0.86 -19.82
C ALA A 297 1.73 2.36 -20.14
N SER A 298 2.87 2.75 -20.73
CA SER A 298 3.22 4.13 -21.11
C SER A 298 3.32 5.18 -19.99
N TYR A 299 3.14 4.80 -18.71
CA TYR A 299 3.10 5.73 -17.58
C TYR A 299 4.35 6.61 -17.52
N SER A 300 5.54 6.00 -17.41
CA SER A 300 6.79 6.73 -17.27
C SER A 300 7.09 7.63 -18.46
N ASN A 301 6.80 7.18 -19.68
CA ASN A 301 6.99 7.98 -20.90
C ASN A 301 6.03 9.17 -20.94
N THR A 302 4.79 8.99 -20.51
CA THR A 302 3.78 10.05 -20.46
C THR A 302 4.15 11.10 -19.42
N VAL A 303 4.53 10.66 -18.20
CA VAL A 303 5.00 11.56 -17.14
C VAL A 303 6.25 12.32 -17.58
N GLN A 304 7.20 11.66 -18.23
CA GLN A 304 8.38 12.32 -18.80
C GLN A 304 7.99 13.40 -19.82
N GLY A 305 7.05 13.10 -20.72
CA GLY A 305 6.54 14.09 -21.69
C GLY A 305 5.90 15.31 -21.01
N TRP A 306 5.17 15.12 -19.91
CA TRP A 306 4.62 16.23 -19.12
C TRP A 306 5.71 17.04 -18.40
N ILE A 307 6.73 16.37 -17.84
CA ILE A 307 7.90 17.04 -17.24
C ILE A 307 8.58 17.94 -18.27
N ASP A 308 8.82 17.43 -19.48
CA ASP A 308 9.50 18.18 -20.55
C ASP A 308 8.62 19.34 -21.04
N ALA A 309 7.31 19.13 -21.20
CA ALA A 309 6.37 20.19 -21.56
C ALA A 309 6.34 21.33 -20.53
N ALA A 310 6.27 21.01 -19.24
CA ALA A 310 6.27 22.02 -18.19
C ALA A 310 7.61 22.79 -18.13
N LYS A 311 8.75 22.11 -18.32
CA LYS A 311 10.06 22.76 -18.43
C LYS A 311 10.16 23.70 -19.63
N ALA A 312 9.50 23.35 -20.74
CA ALA A 312 9.39 24.20 -21.93
C ALA A 312 8.38 25.35 -21.78
N GLY A 313 7.72 25.48 -20.63
CA GLY A 313 6.76 26.55 -20.34
C GLY A 313 5.35 26.28 -20.88
N ALA A 314 4.94 25.01 -21.02
CA ALA A 314 3.57 24.66 -21.35
C ALA A 314 2.57 25.28 -20.36
N THR A 315 1.45 25.74 -20.90
CA THR A 315 0.33 26.33 -20.16
C THR A 315 -0.54 25.25 -19.52
N ARG A 316 -1.20 25.59 -18.41
CA ARG A 316 -2.13 24.71 -17.69
C ARG A 316 -3.53 24.73 -18.32
N ASP A 317 -3.61 24.38 -19.60
CA ASP A 317 -4.86 24.51 -20.38
C ASP A 317 -5.84 23.38 -20.14
N VAL A 318 -5.41 22.29 -19.49
CA VAL A 318 -6.31 21.22 -19.08
C VAL A 318 -7.02 21.64 -17.80
N VAL A 319 -8.27 22.06 -17.94
CA VAL A 319 -9.08 22.55 -16.81
C VAL A 319 -10.16 21.52 -16.41
N ILE A 320 -10.38 21.42 -15.10
CA ILE A 320 -11.55 20.80 -14.46
C ILE A 320 -12.17 21.85 -13.55
N THR A 321 -13.45 22.13 -13.76
CA THR A 321 -14.22 23.03 -12.89
C THR A 321 -15.16 22.20 -12.04
N VAL A 322 -15.12 22.42 -10.74
CA VAL A 322 -16.03 21.79 -9.77
C VAL A 322 -17.12 22.80 -9.43
N ASP A 323 -18.34 22.39 -9.73
CA ASP A 323 -19.56 23.12 -9.48
C ASP A 323 -20.32 22.43 -8.35
N SER A 324 -20.36 23.05 -7.17
CA SER A 324 -20.95 22.48 -5.95
C SER A 324 -22.43 22.14 -6.10
N ASP A 325 -23.17 22.84 -6.97
CA ASP A 325 -24.59 22.58 -7.24
C ASP A 325 -24.82 21.20 -7.87
N LYS A 326 -23.82 20.69 -8.61
CA LYS A 326 -23.84 19.32 -9.12
C LYS A 326 -23.83 18.31 -7.98
N GLY A 327 -23.15 18.62 -6.88
CA GLY A 327 -23.03 17.75 -5.74
C GLY A 327 -24.34 17.49 -5.02
N GLU A 328 -25.26 18.46 -5.01
CA GLU A 328 -26.57 18.30 -4.36
C GLU A 328 -27.46 17.28 -5.07
N ASN A 329 -27.30 17.20 -6.39
CA ASN A 329 -28.12 16.39 -7.29
C ASN A 329 -27.46 15.06 -7.69
N THR A 330 -26.36 14.69 -7.03
CA THR A 330 -25.60 13.48 -7.33
C THR A 330 -25.60 12.56 -6.11
N SER A 331 -25.68 11.24 -6.32
CA SER A 331 -25.55 10.23 -5.26
C SER A 331 -24.18 9.53 -5.32
N TRP A 332 -23.72 8.99 -4.19
CA TRP A 332 -22.53 8.14 -4.16
C TRP A 332 -22.69 6.85 -4.98
N GLU A 333 -23.92 6.41 -5.21
CA GLU A 333 -24.25 5.27 -6.07
C GLU A 333 -23.77 5.47 -7.51
N GLU A 334 -23.79 6.72 -8.02
CA GLU A 334 -23.26 7.05 -9.35
C GLU A 334 -21.76 6.81 -9.49
N PHE A 335 -21.05 6.67 -8.37
CA PHE A 335 -19.62 6.39 -8.30
C PHE A 335 -19.33 4.95 -7.82
N GLY A 336 -20.35 4.11 -7.70
CA GLY A 336 -20.21 2.70 -7.33
C GLY A 336 -20.09 2.42 -5.84
N PHE A 337 -20.53 3.35 -4.98
CA PHE A 337 -20.58 3.17 -3.52
C PHE A 337 -22.05 3.13 -3.05
N PRO A 338 -22.38 2.35 -2.00
CA PRO A 338 -23.63 2.59 -1.31
C PRO A 338 -23.64 4.03 -0.76
N GLU A 339 -24.83 4.62 -0.62
CA GLU A 339 -24.94 5.95 -0.02
C GLU A 339 -24.25 5.93 1.36
N VAL A 340 -23.29 6.84 1.54
CA VAL A 340 -22.48 6.88 2.76
C VAL A 340 -23.39 7.29 3.89
N ASP A 341 -23.66 6.39 4.84
CA ASP A 341 -24.41 6.72 6.05
C ASP A 341 -23.70 7.89 6.73
N PRO A 342 -24.35 9.06 6.87
CA PRO A 342 -23.75 10.21 7.51
C PRO A 342 -23.26 9.80 8.92
N THR A 343 -23.99 8.97 9.66
CA THR A 343 -23.63 8.55 11.02
C THR A 343 -22.36 7.69 11.12
N LEU A 344 -21.83 7.16 10.01
CA LEU A 344 -20.51 6.49 9.94
C LEU A 344 -19.33 7.49 9.90
N HIS A 345 -19.56 8.71 10.42
CA HIS A 345 -18.57 9.74 10.74
C HIS A 345 -17.33 9.12 11.42
N GLY A 346 -16.25 8.95 10.66
CA GLY A 346 -14.97 8.43 11.16
C GLY A 346 -14.44 7.16 10.48
N ARG A 347 -15.20 6.50 9.59
CA ARG A 347 -14.71 5.36 8.79
C ARG A 347 -14.45 5.67 7.32
N ALA A 348 -15.23 6.56 6.72
CA ALA A 348 -14.86 7.14 5.44
C ALA A 348 -13.76 8.18 5.71
N ALA A 349 -12.57 7.97 5.15
CA ALA A 349 -11.41 8.84 5.32
C ALA A 349 -11.57 10.12 4.47
N VAL A 350 -12.61 10.89 4.79
CA VAL A 350 -13.02 12.05 4.04
C VAL A 350 -12.31 13.29 4.60
N TRP A 351 -11.86 14.19 3.72
CA TRP A 351 -11.19 15.43 4.10
C TRP A 351 -12.14 16.63 4.20
N SER A 352 -11.80 17.58 5.07
CA SER A 352 -12.48 18.88 5.15
C SER A 352 -12.16 19.75 3.94
N LEU A 353 -13.15 20.51 3.47
CA LEU A 353 -12.95 21.50 2.40
C LEU A 353 -12.05 22.65 2.84
N PHE A 354 -12.28 23.16 4.05
CA PHE A 354 -11.52 24.24 4.64
C PHE A 354 -11.52 24.12 6.16
N SER A 355 -10.34 24.05 6.75
CA SER A 355 -10.14 24.04 8.20
C SER A 355 -8.78 24.62 8.52
N ALA A 356 -8.58 25.22 9.68
CA ALA A 356 -7.25 25.61 10.14
C ALA A 356 -7.02 25.13 11.56
N GLN A 357 -5.76 25.13 11.96
CA GLN A 357 -5.31 25.01 13.34
C GLN A 357 -4.49 26.24 13.64
N VAL A 358 -4.83 26.96 14.70
CA VAL A 358 -4.22 28.24 15.08
C VAL A 358 -3.70 28.10 16.50
N TYR A 359 -2.50 28.60 16.79
CA TYR A 359 -2.05 28.66 18.18
C TYR A 359 -2.83 29.71 18.96
N ASN A 360 -3.38 29.33 20.11
CA ASN A 360 -3.96 30.28 21.05
C ASN A 360 -2.88 30.96 21.90
N ASP A 361 -3.28 31.88 22.78
CA ASP A 361 -2.37 32.60 23.68
C ASP A 361 -1.59 31.71 24.65
N LYS A 362 -2.02 30.44 24.83
CA LYS A 362 -1.35 29.43 25.65
C LYS A 362 -0.37 28.56 24.86
N GLY A 363 -0.22 28.80 23.56
CA GLY A 363 0.59 27.97 22.66
C GLY A 363 -0.05 26.62 22.33
N GLU A 364 -1.36 26.47 22.53
CA GLU A 364 -2.11 25.26 22.19
C GLU A 364 -2.75 25.41 20.80
N LEU A 365 -2.80 24.33 20.01
CA LEU A 365 -3.47 24.34 18.70
C LEU A 365 -4.99 24.26 18.88
N GLU A 366 -5.69 25.30 18.44
CA GLU A 366 -7.15 25.36 18.37
C GLU A 366 -7.64 25.18 16.92
N PRO A 367 -8.63 24.32 16.68
CA PRO A 367 -9.24 24.20 15.36
C PRO A 367 -10.10 25.43 15.05
N ARG A 368 -9.90 26.01 13.87
CA ARG A 368 -10.83 26.95 13.23
C ARG A 368 -11.51 26.26 12.06
N ARG A 369 -12.83 26.40 11.93
CA ARG A 369 -13.61 25.78 10.84
C ARG A 369 -14.44 26.82 10.14
N LEU A 370 -14.53 26.69 8.83
CA LEU A 370 -15.50 27.44 8.05
C LEU A 370 -16.88 26.81 8.29
N ASP A 371 -17.86 27.58 8.74
CA ASP A 371 -19.24 27.10 8.81
C ASP A 371 -19.88 27.25 7.43
N THR A 372 -19.81 26.19 6.65
CA THR A 372 -20.31 26.14 5.28
C THR A 372 -21.77 25.70 5.18
N ARG A 373 -22.47 25.48 6.31
CA ARG A 373 -23.85 24.98 6.31
C ARG A 373 -24.80 25.96 5.61
N GLY A 374 -25.53 25.46 4.63
CA GLY A 374 -26.49 26.25 3.82
C GLY A 374 -25.83 27.23 2.85
N LEU A 375 -24.54 27.06 2.54
CA LEU A 375 -23.76 27.93 1.67
C LEU A 375 -23.18 27.17 0.46
N THR A 376 -23.95 26.27 -0.14
CA THR A 376 -23.48 25.39 -1.23
C THR A 376 -23.10 26.16 -2.50
N GLU A 377 -23.75 27.28 -2.82
CA GLU A 377 -23.42 28.15 -3.98
C GLU A 377 -22.18 29.05 -3.76
N THR A 378 -21.45 28.90 -2.65
CA THR A 378 -20.48 29.91 -2.22
C THR A 378 -19.02 29.58 -2.50
N MET A 379 -18.71 28.42 -3.09
CA MET A 379 -17.35 28.01 -3.39
C MET A 379 -17.24 27.38 -4.77
N SER A 380 -16.28 27.82 -5.57
CA SER A 380 -15.92 27.15 -6.83
C SER A 380 -14.45 26.73 -6.79
N LEU A 381 -14.17 25.49 -7.20
CA LEU A 381 -12.81 24.99 -7.39
C LEU A 381 -12.52 24.83 -8.88
N ARG A 382 -11.41 25.42 -9.31
CA ARG A 382 -10.84 25.20 -10.63
C ARG A 382 -9.48 24.53 -10.48
N ILE A 383 -9.32 23.41 -11.16
CA ILE A 383 -8.10 22.61 -11.21
C ILE A 383 -7.54 22.76 -12.61
N SER A 384 -6.33 23.28 -12.74
CA SER A 384 -5.67 23.50 -14.03
C SER A 384 -4.36 22.74 -14.07
N MET A 385 -4.04 22.04 -15.16
CA MET A 385 -2.88 21.16 -15.24
C MET A 385 -2.28 21.15 -16.65
N VAL A 386 -1.01 20.74 -16.76
CA VAL A 386 -0.31 20.59 -18.05
C VAL A 386 -0.77 19.32 -18.76
N GLY A 387 -0.95 18.23 -18.01
CA GLY A 387 -1.29 16.93 -18.55
C GLY A 387 -2.29 16.19 -17.67
N ILE A 388 -3.12 15.36 -18.31
CA ILE A 388 -4.07 14.48 -17.63
C ILE A 388 -4.17 13.15 -18.37
N ALA A 389 -4.20 12.03 -17.65
CA ALA A 389 -4.44 10.72 -18.24
C ALA A 389 -4.97 9.70 -17.22
N LYS A 390 -5.70 8.71 -17.74
CA LYS A 390 -6.07 7.49 -17.02
C LYS A 390 -5.02 6.44 -17.35
N PHE A 391 -4.52 5.76 -16.33
CA PHE A 391 -3.58 4.66 -16.49
C PHE A 391 -4.18 3.39 -15.91
N ASP A 392 -4.32 2.37 -16.75
CA ASP A 392 -4.80 1.06 -16.32
C ASP A 392 -3.68 0.27 -15.67
N ILE A 393 -4.01 -0.38 -14.56
CA ILE A 393 -3.11 -1.19 -13.75
C ILE A 393 -3.31 -2.64 -14.15
N LEU A 394 -2.25 -3.26 -14.66
CA LEU A 394 -2.22 -4.66 -15.04
C LEU A 394 -1.36 -5.44 -14.06
N SER A 395 -1.88 -6.55 -13.54
CA SER A 395 -1.04 -7.53 -12.87
C SER A 395 -0.19 -8.31 -13.85
N GLY A 396 0.89 -8.91 -13.34
CA GLY A 396 1.62 -9.95 -14.04
C GLY A 396 0.86 -11.27 -14.17
N GLU A 397 1.56 -12.27 -14.70
CA GLU A 397 1.09 -13.64 -14.95
C GLU A 397 0.73 -14.41 -13.66
N TRP A 398 1.04 -13.84 -12.51
CA TRP A 398 0.73 -14.42 -11.22
C TRP A 398 -0.74 -14.31 -10.83
N ASP A 399 -1.44 -13.31 -11.38
CA ASP A 399 -2.79 -12.96 -10.99
C ASP A 399 -3.83 -13.86 -11.63
N LEU A 400 -4.94 -14.04 -10.91
CA LEU A 400 -6.07 -14.83 -11.37
C LEU A 400 -7.37 -14.03 -11.18
N PRO A 401 -7.82 -13.32 -12.22
CA PRO A 401 -9.12 -12.68 -12.16
C PRO A 401 -10.21 -13.74 -11.93
N ASP A 402 -11.26 -13.34 -11.20
CA ASP A 402 -12.46 -14.15 -10.98
C ASP A 402 -12.23 -15.50 -10.27
N ILE A 403 -11.25 -15.56 -9.35
CA ILE A 403 -10.96 -16.78 -8.55
C ILE A 403 -12.19 -17.37 -7.85
N LYS A 404 -13.14 -16.53 -7.43
CA LYS A 404 -14.40 -16.95 -6.80
C LYS A 404 -15.35 -17.67 -7.76
N THR A 405 -15.26 -17.39 -9.05
CA THR A 405 -16.00 -18.11 -10.09
C THR A 405 -15.32 -19.43 -10.45
N LEU A 406 -13.99 -19.45 -10.46
CA LEU A 406 -13.21 -20.66 -10.76
C LEU A 406 -13.26 -21.68 -9.62
N PHE A 407 -13.27 -21.22 -8.37
CA PHE A 407 -13.29 -22.06 -7.17
C PHE A 407 -14.38 -21.61 -6.18
N PRO A 408 -15.67 -21.76 -6.53
CA PRO A 408 -16.77 -21.21 -5.73
C PRO A 408 -16.95 -21.91 -4.37
N ASN A 409 -16.43 -23.12 -4.22
CA ASN A 409 -16.62 -23.93 -3.02
C ASN A 409 -15.49 -23.71 -2.02
N ARG A 410 -15.86 -23.59 -0.74
CA ARG A 410 -14.98 -23.21 0.36
C ARG A 410 -15.10 -24.23 1.48
N LEU A 411 -13.98 -24.49 2.16
CA LEU A 411 -13.99 -25.36 3.34
C LEU A 411 -14.87 -24.75 4.46
N PRO A 412 -15.46 -25.57 5.35
CA PRO A 412 -16.23 -25.08 6.48
C PRO A 412 -15.42 -24.10 7.34
N ASN A 413 -16.05 -23.01 7.77
CA ASN A 413 -15.43 -21.92 8.55
C ASN A 413 -14.36 -21.12 7.81
N ALA A 414 -14.29 -21.21 6.48
CA ALA A 414 -13.45 -20.31 5.70
C ALA A 414 -13.78 -18.84 6.05
N PRO A 415 -12.78 -17.99 6.34
CA PRO A 415 -13.02 -16.60 6.62
C PRO A 415 -13.50 -15.87 5.36
N ASP A 416 -14.16 -14.73 5.56
CA ASP A 416 -14.63 -13.86 4.50
C ASP A 416 -13.43 -13.16 3.83
N ILE A 417 -12.89 -13.83 2.82
CA ILE A 417 -11.71 -13.44 2.04
C ILE A 417 -12.18 -12.96 0.68
N LEU A 418 -11.58 -11.86 0.18
CA LEU A 418 -12.10 -11.16 -1.00
C LEU A 418 -13.58 -10.76 -0.79
N ASP A 419 -13.86 -10.27 0.42
CA ASP A 419 -15.16 -9.74 0.85
C ASP A 419 -15.61 -8.63 -0.13
N PRO A 420 -16.88 -8.57 -0.56
CA PRO A 420 -17.42 -7.47 -1.35
C PRO A 420 -17.23 -6.08 -0.74
N LYS A 421 -16.94 -5.98 0.57
CA LYS A 421 -16.51 -4.75 1.26
C LYS A 421 -15.11 -4.27 0.84
N LEU A 422 -14.38 -5.05 0.06
CA LEU A 422 -13.06 -4.74 -0.44
C LEU A 422 -13.12 -4.48 -1.96
N ALA A 423 -12.25 -3.60 -2.42
CA ALA A 423 -12.07 -3.32 -3.83
C ALA A 423 -10.57 -3.22 -4.16
N ARG A 424 -10.20 -3.73 -5.32
CA ARG A 424 -8.83 -3.70 -5.83
C ARG A 424 -8.66 -2.55 -6.81
N MET A 425 -7.54 -1.83 -6.73
CA MET A 425 -7.19 -0.77 -7.68
C MET A 425 -6.94 -1.34 -9.09
N VAL A 426 -7.62 -0.80 -10.11
CA VAL A 426 -7.49 -1.21 -11.52
C VAL A 426 -7.14 -0.07 -12.46
N SER A 427 -7.36 1.19 -12.06
CA SER A 427 -6.87 2.35 -12.80
C SER A 427 -6.51 3.51 -11.87
N LEU A 428 -5.56 4.33 -12.30
CA LEU A 428 -5.17 5.59 -11.66
C LEU A 428 -5.55 6.78 -12.54
N LEU A 429 -6.14 7.82 -11.96
CA LEU A 429 -6.50 9.06 -12.64
C LEU A 429 -5.52 10.15 -12.22
N VAL A 430 -4.76 10.66 -13.17
CA VAL A 430 -3.55 11.43 -12.86
C VAL A 430 -3.55 12.75 -13.61
N GLY A 431 -3.16 13.82 -12.91
CA GLY A 431 -2.85 15.13 -13.48
C GLY A 431 -1.40 15.54 -13.18
N TYR A 432 -0.78 16.35 -14.03
CA TYR A 432 0.60 16.83 -13.82
C TYR A 432 0.69 18.35 -13.83
N ASP A 433 1.53 18.90 -12.94
CA ASP A 433 1.68 20.34 -12.69
C ASP A 433 0.34 21.01 -12.35
N VAL A 434 -0.34 20.44 -11.33
CA VAL A 434 -1.70 20.79 -10.93
C VAL A 434 -1.74 22.07 -10.10
N GLU A 435 -2.33 23.12 -10.66
CA GLU A 435 -2.69 24.36 -9.99
C GLU A 435 -4.14 24.31 -9.49
N LEU A 436 -4.35 24.80 -8.28
CA LEU A 436 -5.66 24.89 -7.65
C LEU A 436 -6.06 26.35 -7.47
N ARG A 437 -7.29 26.67 -7.86
CA ARG A 437 -7.91 27.98 -7.64
C ARG A 437 -9.22 27.78 -6.93
N VAL A 438 -9.33 28.32 -5.72
CA VAL A 438 -10.52 28.26 -4.88
C VAL A 438 -11.08 29.64 -4.78
N LYS A 439 -12.29 29.85 -5.31
CA LYS A 439 -12.98 31.13 -5.21
C LYS A 439 -14.09 31.02 -4.20
N PHE A 440 -14.12 31.94 -3.24
CA PHE A 440 -15.16 32.08 -2.24
C PHE A 440 -16.09 33.23 -2.62
N SER A 441 -17.40 33.01 -2.52
CA SER A 441 -18.39 34.02 -2.85
C SER A 441 -18.37 35.16 -1.82
N SER A 442 -19.01 36.28 -2.17
CA SER A 442 -19.19 37.41 -1.25
C SER A 442 -19.92 37.02 0.03
N ALA A 443 -20.79 35.99 0.01
CA ALA A 443 -21.51 35.53 1.20
C ALA A 443 -20.59 34.89 2.26
N LEU A 444 -19.48 34.26 1.86
CA LEU A 444 -18.46 33.74 2.77
C LEU A 444 -17.41 34.77 3.19
N ARG A 445 -17.30 35.86 2.41
CA ARG A 445 -16.48 37.03 2.73
C ARG A 445 -17.23 38.01 3.66
N GLY A 446 -18.56 37.98 3.70
CA GLY A 446 -19.34 38.91 4.50
C GLY A 446 -19.25 40.37 3.99
N PRO A 447 -20.08 41.28 4.53
CA PRO A 447 -20.03 42.69 4.14
C PRO A 447 -18.76 43.37 4.66
N GLN A 448 -18.19 44.24 3.82
CA GLN A 448 -17.18 45.21 4.21
C GLN A 448 -17.84 46.20 5.20
N GLU A 449 -17.39 46.18 6.46
CA GLU A 449 -17.70 47.13 7.54
C GLU A 449 -19.18 47.60 7.67
N GLY A 450 -19.93 46.91 8.53
CA GLY A 450 -21.19 47.41 9.11
C GLY A 450 -21.15 47.34 10.65
N PRO A 451 -21.74 48.30 11.39
CA PRO A 451 -21.60 48.43 12.85
C PRO A 451 -22.44 47.44 13.69
N ASP A 452 -23.19 46.53 13.06
CA ASP A 452 -24.09 45.60 13.75
C ASP A 452 -23.46 44.21 13.93
N TRP A 453 -23.30 43.80 15.19
CA TRP A 453 -22.69 42.54 15.62
C TRP A 453 -23.58 41.31 15.37
N SER A 454 -24.88 41.49 15.13
CA SER A 454 -25.83 40.40 14.82
C SER A 454 -25.82 39.98 13.35
N THR A 455 -25.18 40.78 12.48
CA THR A 455 -24.94 40.52 11.05
C THR A 455 -23.51 40.03 10.78
N GLN A 456 -22.73 39.73 11.83
CA GLN A 456 -21.36 39.24 11.76
C GLN A 456 -21.26 37.77 11.30
N LYS A 457 -21.69 37.46 10.07
CA LYS A 457 -20.98 36.43 9.28
C LYS A 457 -19.70 37.06 8.72
N VAL A 458 -18.86 37.58 9.62
CA VAL A 458 -17.61 38.28 9.30
C VAL A 458 -16.71 37.31 8.58
N ASN A 459 -16.38 37.59 7.30
CA ASN A 459 -15.09 37.29 6.67
C ASN A 459 -14.41 36.02 7.19
N GLN A 460 -15.11 34.88 7.26
CA GLN A 460 -14.62 33.76 8.08
C GLN A 460 -13.31 33.21 7.49
N VAL A 461 -13.23 33.17 6.16
CA VAL A 461 -12.01 32.78 5.43
C VAL A 461 -10.88 33.77 5.71
N ASP A 462 -11.15 35.07 5.55
CA ASP A 462 -10.21 36.16 5.80
C ASP A 462 -9.67 36.15 7.24
N GLN A 463 -10.56 35.99 8.22
CA GLN A 463 -10.22 35.94 9.63
C GLN A 463 -9.43 34.69 9.97
N ILE A 464 -9.80 33.52 9.41
CA ILE A 464 -9.04 32.29 9.62
C ILE A 464 -7.63 32.41 9.03
N ILE A 465 -7.50 32.95 7.82
CA ILE A 465 -6.18 33.17 7.20
C ILE A 465 -5.36 34.15 8.04
N LYS A 466 -5.97 35.26 8.47
CA LYS A 466 -5.32 36.26 9.34
C LYS A 466 -4.89 35.65 10.68
N ASP A 467 -5.75 34.87 11.32
CA ASP A 467 -5.45 34.18 12.58
C ASP A 467 -4.23 33.27 12.43
N VAL A 468 -4.14 32.49 11.34
CA VAL A 468 -2.99 31.62 11.05
C VAL A 468 -1.73 32.47 10.78
N GLN A 469 -1.84 33.60 10.08
CA GLN A 469 -0.71 34.50 9.80
C GLN A 469 -0.18 35.21 11.05
N GLU A 470 -1.05 35.63 11.96
CA GLU A 470 -0.70 36.41 13.15
C GLU A 470 -0.23 35.54 14.30
N ASN A 471 -0.83 34.38 14.49
CA ASN A 471 -0.57 33.50 15.62
C ASN A 471 0.22 32.24 15.26
N GLY A 472 0.46 32.00 13.96
CA GLY A 472 1.03 30.75 13.48
C GLY A 472 0.02 29.60 13.50
N GLY A 473 0.46 28.44 13.00
CA GLY A 473 -0.36 27.24 12.90
C GLY A 473 -0.35 26.69 11.48
N SER A 474 -1.48 26.15 11.04
CA SER A 474 -1.61 25.58 9.70
C SER A 474 -3.01 25.74 9.15
N LEU A 475 -3.12 26.16 7.89
CA LEU A 475 -4.38 26.09 7.16
C LEU A 475 -4.49 24.70 6.50
N SER A 476 -5.71 24.23 6.27
CA SER A 476 -5.99 23.03 5.50
C SER A 476 -7.12 23.26 4.50
N VAL A 477 -6.86 23.00 3.22
CA VAL A 477 -7.81 23.22 2.12
C VAL A 477 -7.92 21.94 1.30
N PHE A 478 -9.11 21.37 1.18
CA PHE A 478 -9.35 20.03 0.59
C PHE A 478 -8.47 18.94 1.20
N GLY A 479 -8.33 18.94 2.52
CA GLY A 479 -7.52 17.96 3.26
C GLY A 479 -6.01 18.14 3.20
N PHE A 480 -5.52 19.18 2.53
CA PHE A 480 -4.11 19.52 2.42
C PHE A 480 -3.71 20.55 3.46
N ARG A 481 -2.63 20.32 4.21
CA ARG A 481 -2.07 21.32 5.12
C ARG A 481 -1.22 22.35 4.37
N VAL A 482 -1.75 23.55 4.24
CA VAL A 482 -1.11 24.73 3.69
C VAL A 482 -0.21 25.38 4.75
N PRO A 483 1.12 25.47 4.54
CA PRO A 483 1.95 26.35 5.36
C PRO A 483 1.61 27.79 4.99
N VAL A 484 1.13 28.56 5.95
CA VAL A 484 0.92 29.99 5.80
C VAL A 484 2.09 30.67 6.50
N GLN A 485 2.90 31.45 5.78
CA GLN A 485 4.01 32.19 6.38
C GLN A 485 3.45 33.18 7.41
N GLY A 486 3.71 32.91 8.68
CA GLY A 486 3.35 33.81 9.77
C GLY A 486 4.34 34.97 9.88
N THR A 487 3.88 36.10 10.40
CA THR A 487 4.75 37.25 10.72
C THR A 487 5.37 37.15 12.11
N ASN A 488 4.82 36.27 12.97
CA ASN A 488 5.29 36.04 14.33
C ASN A 488 5.64 34.55 14.52
N ASP A 489 6.91 34.23 14.72
CA ASP A 489 7.34 32.90 15.16
C ASP A 489 6.99 32.71 16.65
N LYS A 490 5.71 32.43 16.93
CA LYS A 490 5.24 32.00 18.26
C LYS A 490 5.33 30.48 18.46
N SER A 491 6.12 29.76 17.65
CA SER A 491 6.40 28.34 17.94
C SER A 491 7.03 28.25 19.33
N PRO A 492 6.47 27.47 20.27
CA PRO A 492 7.09 27.28 21.57
C PRO A 492 8.53 26.79 21.40
N GLU A 493 9.50 27.45 22.03
CA GLU A 493 10.86 26.90 22.17
C GLU A 493 10.75 25.52 22.84
N GLY A 494 10.92 24.45 22.05
CA GLY A 494 10.77 23.06 22.50
C GLY A 494 9.58 22.28 21.94
N ALA A 495 8.72 22.88 21.10
CA ALA A 495 7.83 22.09 20.27
C ALA A 495 8.69 21.21 19.31
N PRO A 496 8.38 19.92 19.11
CA PRO A 496 9.10 19.11 18.13
C PRO A 496 9.00 19.85 16.79
N GLY A 497 10.15 20.29 16.28
CA GLY A 497 10.22 21.09 15.06
C GLY A 497 9.39 20.41 13.97
N ILE A 498 8.45 21.15 13.40
CA ILE A 498 7.80 20.75 12.15
C ILE A 498 8.95 20.61 11.15
N PRO A 499 9.17 19.43 10.53
CA PRO A 499 10.34 19.21 9.69
C PRO A 499 10.20 20.06 8.42
N SER A 500 10.76 21.27 8.49
CA SER A 500 11.28 21.99 7.36
C SER A 500 12.70 21.45 7.18
N ALA A 501 12.93 20.70 6.11
CA ALA A 501 14.26 20.20 5.79
C ALA A 501 15.19 21.39 5.52
N PRO A 502 16.29 21.52 6.28
CA PRO A 502 17.59 21.55 5.63
C PRO A 502 18.61 20.63 6.30
N GLY A 503 19.50 20.07 5.49
CA GLY A 503 20.49 19.07 5.88
C GLY A 503 21.55 19.57 6.86
N ILE A 504 21.98 18.66 7.74
CA ILE A 504 23.19 18.80 8.56
C ILE A 504 24.03 17.52 8.36
N PRO A 505 25.35 17.64 8.11
CA PRO A 505 26.20 16.51 7.81
C PRO A 505 26.56 15.74 9.09
N VAL A 506 26.28 14.42 9.13
CA VAL A 506 26.71 13.58 10.25
C VAL A 506 28.00 12.85 9.88
N LYS A 507 29.05 13.19 10.64
CA LYS A 507 30.35 12.54 10.66
C LYS A 507 30.22 11.25 11.47
N LEU A 508 30.44 10.09 10.83
CA LEU A 508 30.41 8.77 11.48
C LEU A 508 31.62 8.56 12.40
N PRO A 509 31.43 7.96 13.59
CA PRO A 509 32.47 7.15 14.19
C PRO A 509 32.00 5.73 14.52
N GLY A 510 32.84 4.76 14.13
CA GLY A 510 33.25 3.66 15.01
C GLY A 510 32.27 2.51 15.24
N SER A 511 32.43 1.49 14.41
CA SER A 511 32.01 0.09 14.60
C SER A 511 32.31 -0.53 15.98
N ARG A 512 31.36 -1.28 16.53
CA ARG A 512 31.59 -2.43 17.45
C ARG A 512 30.49 -3.52 17.28
N PRO A 513 30.81 -4.80 17.55
CA PRO A 513 30.13 -5.98 17.01
C PRO A 513 28.93 -6.46 17.86
N PRO A 514 27.99 -7.26 17.30
CA PRO A 514 26.84 -7.75 18.03
C PRO A 514 27.15 -9.03 18.81
N GLY A 515 26.65 -9.09 20.04
CA GLY A 515 26.56 -10.30 20.85
C GLY A 515 25.26 -11.05 20.60
N ASN A 516 25.33 -12.36 20.82
CA ASN A 516 24.26 -13.35 20.75
C ASN A 516 23.00 -12.98 21.55
N SER A 517 21.82 -13.24 20.98
CA SER A 517 20.68 -13.81 21.71
C SER A 517 19.66 -14.42 20.76
N ASP A 518 19.11 -15.54 21.22
CA ASP A 518 18.28 -16.54 20.54
C ASP A 518 16.90 -16.07 20.03
N GLY A 519 16.45 -16.76 18.97
CA GLY A 519 15.12 -17.37 18.95
C GLY A 519 13.95 -16.58 18.33
N GLY A 520 13.55 -16.96 17.12
CA GLY A 520 12.16 -16.85 16.66
C GLY A 520 11.85 -15.80 15.58
N ALA A 521 12.49 -15.89 14.42
CA ALA A 521 12.09 -15.10 13.25
C ALA A 521 10.89 -15.73 12.53
N SER A 522 9.67 -15.49 13.03
CA SER A 522 8.52 -15.38 12.12
C SER A 522 8.63 -14.01 11.47
N GLY A 523 9.12 -13.96 10.22
CA GLY A 523 9.22 -12.76 9.41
C GLY A 523 7.83 -12.24 9.08
N ARG A 524 7.20 -11.56 10.05
CA ARG A 524 6.05 -10.72 9.81
C ARG A 524 6.61 -9.53 9.06
N ALA A 525 6.47 -9.52 7.73
CA ALA A 525 6.63 -8.31 6.96
C ALA A 525 5.67 -7.29 7.59
N THR A 526 6.22 -6.34 8.36
CA THR A 526 5.48 -5.18 8.79
C THR A 526 5.03 -4.51 7.50
N LEU A 527 3.74 -4.65 7.19
CA LEU A 527 3.05 -3.82 6.21
C LEU A 527 3.54 -2.41 6.48
N GLY A 528 4.28 -1.85 5.52
CA GLY A 528 4.80 -0.49 5.61
C GLY A 528 3.63 0.40 6.00
N SER A 529 3.90 1.37 6.88
CA SER A 529 2.89 2.35 7.29
C SER A 529 2.11 2.81 6.05
N PRO A 530 0.76 2.94 6.14
CA PRO A 530 -0.04 3.48 5.04
C PRO A 530 0.71 4.68 4.52
N LEU A 531 1.00 4.71 3.20
CA LEU A 531 1.83 5.71 2.52
C LEU A 531 1.86 6.97 3.39
N GLN A 532 2.98 7.23 4.09
CA GLN A 532 3.10 8.50 4.82
C GLN A 532 2.61 9.55 3.82
N ARG A 533 1.58 10.30 4.20
CA ARG A 533 0.96 11.30 3.34
C ARG A 533 2.05 12.32 3.01
N VAL A 534 2.78 12.08 1.95
CA VAL A 534 3.72 13.03 1.37
C VAL A 534 2.87 13.83 0.40
N ASP A 535 2.42 14.98 0.86
CA ASP A 535 1.60 15.89 0.06
C ASP A 535 2.44 16.52 -1.06
N THR A 536 1.80 16.83 -2.19
CA THR A 536 2.38 17.67 -3.23
C THR A 536 2.82 19.00 -2.61
N LYS A 537 4.06 19.41 -2.85
CA LYS A 537 4.56 20.69 -2.33
C LYS A 537 4.03 21.86 -3.17
N PHE A 538 3.47 22.85 -2.49
CA PHE A 538 3.05 24.12 -3.07
C PHE A 538 3.99 25.21 -2.59
N GLU A 539 4.65 25.91 -3.52
CA GLU A 539 5.58 27.00 -3.20
C GLU A 539 4.88 28.35 -3.05
N ASN A 540 3.76 28.53 -3.74
CA ASN A 540 3.05 29.79 -3.76
C ASN A 540 1.58 29.56 -3.39
N VAL A 541 1.27 29.86 -2.14
CA VAL A 541 -0.09 29.97 -1.64
C VAL A 541 -0.40 31.45 -1.61
N ASN A 542 -1.24 31.90 -2.54
CA ASN A 542 -1.60 33.31 -2.64
C ASN A 542 -3.08 33.49 -2.32
N TRP A 543 -3.38 34.32 -1.33
CA TRP A 543 -4.74 34.75 -1.00
C TRP A 543 -4.98 36.17 -1.55
N SER A 544 -5.88 36.29 -2.53
CA SER A 544 -6.40 37.57 -3.00
C SER A 544 -7.69 37.89 -2.25
N LYS A 545 -7.61 38.83 -1.30
CA LYS A 545 -8.78 39.32 -0.56
C LYS A 545 -9.80 40.00 -1.47
N GLU A 546 -9.33 40.78 -2.44
CA GLU A 546 -10.17 41.50 -3.40
C GLU A 546 -11.01 40.53 -4.24
N ASP A 547 -10.37 39.48 -4.75
CA ASP A 547 -11.03 38.47 -5.60
C ASP A 547 -11.76 37.39 -4.79
N GLY A 548 -11.42 37.25 -3.50
CA GLY A 548 -11.85 36.12 -2.68
C GLY A 548 -11.28 34.81 -3.20
N GLU A 549 -10.06 34.83 -3.73
CA GLU A 549 -9.45 33.71 -4.44
C GLU A 549 -8.19 33.23 -3.72
N LEU A 550 -8.13 31.93 -3.44
CA LEU A 550 -6.94 31.23 -2.99
C LEU A 550 -6.33 30.46 -4.16
N VAL A 551 -5.10 30.78 -4.51
CA VAL A 551 -4.35 30.11 -5.58
C VAL A 551 -3.21 29.30 -4.97
N LEU A 552 -3.16 28.00 -5.27
CA LEU A 552 -2.07 27.11 -4.90
C LEU A 552 -1.35 26.66 -6.16
N THR A 553 -0.11 27.11 -6.33
CA THR A 553 0.74 26.71 -7.45
C THR A 553 1.76 25.67 -6.99
N PRO A 554 1.88 24.51 -7.68
CA PRO A 554 2.83 23.49 -7.30
C PRO A 554 4.27 24.00 -7.50
N THR A 555 5.22 23.43 -6.76
CA THR A 555 6.64 23.63 -7.04
C THR A 555 6.95 23.25 -8.49
N LYS A 556 7.70 24.09 -9.19
CA LYS A 556 8.09 23.80 -10.58
C LYS A 556 9.01 22.57 -10.65
N GLY A 557 8.82 21.75 -11.68
CA GLY A 557 9.74 20.66 -12.02
C GLY A 557 9.62 19.40 -11.15
N GLN A 558 8.49 19.21 -10.46
CA GLN A 558 8.23 17.99 -9.70
C GLN A 558 8.19 16.75 -10.60
N VAL A 559 8.90 15.69 -10.24
CA VAL A 559 8.98 14.41 -10.98
C VAL A 559 7.88 13.41 -10.63
N TYR A 560 6.85 13.89 -9.94
CA TYR A 560 5.69 13.09 -9.58
C TYR A 560 4.44 13.84 -10.02
N PRO A 561 3.47 13.16 -10.60
CA PRO A 561 2.18 13.74 -10.87
C PRO A 561 1.30 13.69 -9.61
N THR A 562 0.08 14.22 -9.72
CA THR A 562 -0.95 14.25 -8.69
C THR A 562 -2.02 13.20 -9.01
N ILE A 563 -2.43 12.42 -8.01
CA ILE A 563 -3.59 11.53 -8.09
C ILE A 563 -4.85 12.40 -7.94
N LEU A 564 -5.70 12.42 -8.97
CA LEU A 564 -6.99 13.09 -8.91
C LEU A 564 -8.08 12.12 -8.42
N GLY A 565 -7.89 10.83 -8.66
CA GLY A 565 -8.77 9.75 -8.23
C GLY A 565 -8.26 8.41 -8.73
N ALA A 566 -9.09 7.39 -8.56
CA ALA A 566 -8.79 6.03 -8.97
C ALA A 566 -10.05 5.25 -9.29
N VAL A 567 -9.90 4.18 -10.05
CA VAL A 567 -10.95 3.19 -10.29
C VAL A 567 -10.56 1.90 -9.58
N ALA A 568 -11.48 1.37 -8.79
CA ALA A 568 -11.31 0.09 -8.12
C ALA A 568 -12.39 -0.90 -8.55
N GLN A 569 -12.04 -2.17 -8.65
CA GLN A 569 -12.92 -3.29 -8.93
C GLN A 569 -13.38 -3.93 -7.62
N ARG A 570 -14.69 -4.05 -7.43
CA ARG A 570 -15.29 -4.74 -6.29
C ARG A 570 -15.21 -6.26 -6.50
N PHE A 571 -14.99 -7.01 -5.43
CA PHE A 571 -15.10 -8.47 -5.49
C PHE A 571 -16.57 -8.88 -5.51
N GLN A 572 -16.95 -9.74 -6.47
CA GLN A 572 -18.30 -10.30 -6.59
C GLN A 572 -18.43 -11.62 -5.84
#